data_AF-A0A4Q8U598-F1
#
_entry.id   AF-A0A4Q8U598-F1
#
_cell.length_a   1.000
_cell.length_b   1.000
_cell.length_c   1.000
_cell.angle_alpha   90.00
_cell.angle_beta   90.00
_cell.angle_gamma   90.00
#
_symmetry.space_group_name_H-M   'P 1'
#
loop_
_entity.id
_entity.type
_entity.pdbx_description
1 polymer ?
#
loop_
_entity_poly.entity_id
_entity_poly.type
_entity_poly.pdbx_seq_one_letter_code
_entity_poly.pdbx_strand_id
1 'polypeptide(L)'
;MNKKNKVEKKRQKEQYVVEEMIRLYCRKNHKEYDKTTGKMCPSCQELSDYARLRSQKCPFMEEKTFCANCKVHCYKPEMREKIRVVMRFSGPRMLLYHPVLAVWHLVCSVKEK
;
A
#
# COMPACT_ATOMS: atom_id res chain seq x y z
N MET A 1 10.05 7.87 -24.00
CA MET A 1 9.06 7.21 -23.10
C MET A 1 8.04 8.26 -22.63
N ASN A 2 6.76 8.06 -22.95
CA ASN A 2 5.68 9.04 -22.76
C ASN A 2 5.32 9.25 -21.27
N LYS A 3 4.97 10.49 -20.86
CA LYS A 3 4.73 10.87 -19.44
C LYS A 3 3.59 10.06 -18.80
N LYS A 4 2.52 9.79 -19.56
CA LYS A 4 1.40 8.92 -19.16
C LYS A 4 1.84 7.49 -18.79
N ASN A 5 2.80 6.91 -19.50
CA ASN A 5 3.30 5.56 -19.21
C ASN A 5 4.10 5.48 -17.91
N LYS A 6 4.75 6.57 -17.49
CA LYS A 6 5.44 6.63 -16.19
C LYS A 6 4.45 6.65 -15.03
N VAL A 7 3.35 7.39 -15.17
CA VAL A 7 2.29 7.46 -14.15
C VAL A 7 1.59 6.11 -14.01
N GLU A 8 1.27 5.43 -15.11
CA GLU A 8 0.62 4.12 -15.05
C GLU A 8 1.52 3.05 -14.41
N LYS A 9 2.80 3.01 -14.78
CA LYS A 9 3.79 2.13 -14.12
C LYS A 9 3.90 2.42 -12.62
N LYS A 10 3.84 3.69 -12.22
CA LYS A 10 3.83 4.08 -10.81
C LYS A 10 2.56 3.61 -10.10
N ARG A 11 1.38 3.72 -10.73
CA ARG A 11 0.11 3.20 -10.18
C ARG A 11 0.21 1.70 -9.90
N GLN A 12 0.65 0.94 -10.89
CA GLN A 12 0.79 -0.50 -10.77
C GLN A 12 1.79 -0.88 -9.66
N LYS A 13 2.91 -0.15 -9.58
CA LYS A 13 3.90 -0.37 -8.53
C LYS A 13 3.34 -0.11 -7.12
N GLU A 14 2.63 1.01 -6.91
CA GLU A 14 2.01 1.30 -5.61
C GLU A 14 0.94 0.28 -5.24
N GLN A 15 0.10 -0.13 -6.20
CA GLN A 15 -0.92 -1.17 -5.98
C GLN A 15 -0.29 -2.49 -5.55
N TYR A 16 0.74 -2.93 -6.26
CA TYR A 16 1.46 -4.15 -5.95
C TYR A 16 2.11 -4.10 -4.56
N VAL A 17 2.78 -2.99 -4.24
CA VAL A 17 3.40 -2.79 -2.91
C VAL A 17 2.35 -2.88 -1.80
N VAL A 18 1.22 -2.18 -1.93
CA VAL A 18 0.16 -2.21 -0.92
C VAL A 18 -0.46 -3.61 -0.80
N GLU A 19 -0.66 -4.31 -1.90
CA GLU A 19 -1.16 -5.69 -1.89
C GLU A 19 -0.20 -6.63 -1.14
N GLU A 20 1.10 -6.56 -1.43
CA GLU A 20 2.15 -7.33 -0.73
C GLU A 20 2.15 -7.06 0.77
N MET A 21 1.99 -5.80 1.18
CA MET A 21 1.89 -5.44 2.60
C MET A 21 0.70 -6.11 3.29
N ILE A 22 -0.46 -6.06 2.64
CA ILE A 22 -1.70 -6.63 3.17
C ILE A 22 -1.59 -8.15 3.22
N ARG A 23 -1.00 -8.77 2.20
CA ARG A 23 -0.73 -10.20 2.14
C ARG A 23 0.19 -10.65 3.26
N LEU A 24 1.28 -9.92 3.51
CA LEU A 24 2.21 -10.21 4.60
C LEU A 24 1.52 -10.09 5.97
N TYR A 25 0.72 -9.04 6.15
CA TYR A 25 -0.07 -8.83 7.37
C TYR A 25 -1.05 -9.98 7.60
N CYS A 26 -1.81 -10.36 6.56
CA CYS A 26 -2.76 -11.46 6.62
C CYS A 26 -2.07 -12.77 6.98
N ARG A 27 -0.95 -13.09 6.32
CA ARG A 27 -0.20 -14.34 6.55
C ARG A 27 0.31 -14.50 7.98
N LYS A 28 0.61 -13.39 8.66
CA LYS A 28 1.18 -13.41 10.02
C LYS A 28 0.14 -13.23 11.11
N ASN A 29 -0.88 -12.41 10.89
CA ASN A 29 -1.85 -12.06 11.93
C ASN A 29 -3.14 -12.88 11.84
N HIS A 30 -3.52 -13.39 10.65
CA HIS A 30 -4.78 -14.11 10.46
C HIS A 30 -4.52 -15.58 10.15
N LYS A 31 -5.19 -16.47 10.89
CA LYS A 31 -5.11 -17.92 10.70
C LYS A 31 -5.87 -18.39 9.45
N GLU A 32 -6.83 -17.58 9.00
CA GLU A 32 -7.62 -17.77 7.76
C GLU A 32 -6.81 -17.56 6.49
N TYR A 33 -5.55 -17.13 6.58
CA TYR A 33 -4.68 -17.05 5.43
C TYR A 33 -4.36 -18.45 4.91
N ASP A 34 -4.79 -18.71 3.68
CA ASP A 34 -4.51 -19.96 3.02
C ASP A 34 -3.08 -19.94 2.46
N LYS A 35 -2.20 -20.74 3.09
CA LYS A 35 -0.79 -20.85 2.68
C LYS A 35 -0.60 -21.72 1.44
N THR A 36 -1.53 -22.62 1.12
CA THR A 36 -1.42 -23.52 -0.03
C THR A 36 -1.92 -22.84 -1.30
N THR A 37 -3.01 -22.08 -1.22
CA THR A 37 -3.52 -21.30 -2.37
C THR A 37 -3.01 -19.86 -2.42
N GLY A 38 -2.44 -19.35 -1.33
CA GLY A 38 -2.00 -17.96 -1.21
C GLY A 38 -3.14 -16.96 -1.02
N LYS A 39 -4.38 -17.43 -0.82
CA LYS A 39 -5.56 -16.57 -0.65
C LYS A 39 -5.53 -15.82 0.68
N MET A 40 -5.82 -14.52 0.59
CA MET A 40 -5.98 -13.64 1.75
C MET A 40 -7.35 -13.83 2.40
N CYS A 41 -7.44 -13.45 3.68
CA CYS A 41 -8.70 -13.40 4.41
C CYS A 41 -9.70 -12.45 3.72
N PRO A 42 -11.03 -12.65 3.83
CA PRO A 42 -12.02 -11.77 3.20
C PRO A 42 -11.85 -10.29 3.56
N SER A 43 -11.55 -9.98 4.83
CA SER A 43 -11.31 -8.61 5.31
C SER A 43 -10.06 -7.96 4.69
N CYS A 44 -9.02 -8.77 4.46
CA CYS A 44 -7.75 -8.38 3.88
C CYS A 44 -7.88 -8.15 2.38
N GLN A 45 -8.63 -9.04 1.72
CA GLN A 45 -8.97 -8.95 0.32
C GLN A 45 -9.77 -7.67 0.05
N GLU A 46 -10.80 -7.40 0.86
CA GLU A 46 -11.59 -6.16 0.76
C GLU A 46 -10.71 -4.91 0.92
N LEU A 47 -9.77 -4.91 1.87
CA LEU A 47 -8.83 -3.80 2.05
C LEU A 47 -7.93 -3.59 0.83
N SER A 48 -7.45 -4.68 0.22
CA SER A 48 -6.61 -4.65 -0.98
C SER A 48 -7.37 -4.11 -2.19
N ASP A 49 -8.57 -4.64 -2.43
CA ASP A 49 -9.44 -4.23 -3.53
C ASP A 49 -9.88 -2.76 -3.38
N TYR A 50 -10.17 -2.34 -2.15
CA TYR A 50 -10.43 -0.94 -1.84
C TYR A 50 -9.23 -0.05 -2.18
N ALA A 51 -8.02 -0.41 -1.73
CA ALA A 51 -6.81 0.36 -2.01
C ALA A 51 -6.49 0.44 -3.51
N ARG A 52 -6.71 -0.66 -4.24
CA ARG A 52 -6.56 -0.71 -5.70
C ARG A 52 -7.52 0.24 -6.41
N LEU A 53 -8.81 0.20 -6.05
CA LEU A 53 -9.83 1.09 -6.59
C LEU A 53 -9.50 2.56 -6.35
N ARG A 54 -9.04 2.90 -5.13
CA ARG A 54 -8.62 4.28 -4.81
C ARG A 54 -7.41 4.73 -5.61
N SER A 55 -6.44 3.82 -5.81
CA SER A 55 -5.23 4.11 -6.57
C SER A 55 -5.52 4.32 -8.06
N GLN A 56 -6.47 3.57 -8.64
CA GLN A 56 -6.91 3.78 -10.03
C GLN A 56 -7.60 5.14 -10.21
N LYS A 57 -8.50 5.52 -9.30
CA LYS A 57 -9.27 6.77 -9.39
C LYS A 57 -8.51 8.02 -8.91
N CYS A 58 -7.25 7.90 -8.49
CA CYS A 58 -6.51 9.03 -7.92
C CYS A 58 -6.10 10.04 -9.01
N PRO A 59 -6.51 11.32 -8.93
CA PRO A 59 -6.07 12.35 -9.87
C PRO A 59 -4.65 12.85 -9.57
N PHE A 60 -4.21 12.78 -8.30
CA PHE A 60 -2.92 13.31 -7.84
C PHE A 60 -1.76 12.34 -7.93
N MET A 61 -1.88 11.26 -8.71
CA MET A 61 -0.88 10.20 -8.76
C MET A 61 0.50 10.67 -9.30
N GLU A 62 0.47 11.66 -10.19
CA GLU A 62 1.69 12.24 -10.75
C GLU A 62 2.46 13.06 -9.71
N GLU A 63 1.76 13.84 -8.89
CA GLU A 63 2.35 14.74 -7.88
C GLU A 63 2.69 14.05 -6.56
N LYS A 64 1.83 13.13 -6.09
CA LYS A 64 2.00 12.53 -4.76
C LYS A 64 3.08 11.45 -4.78
N THR A 65 3.90 11.41 -3.74
CA THR A 65 4.92 10.36 -3.54
C THR A 65 4.31 9.05 -3.03
N PHE A 66 3.35 9.15 -2.12
CA PHE A 66 2.63 8.03 -1.52
C PHE A 66 1.18 8.39 -1.21
N CYS A 67 0.33 7.36 -1.05
CA CYS A 67 -1.05 7.53 -0.61
C CYS A 67 -1.20 8.12 0.80
N ALA A 68 -0.17 8.00 1.65
CA ALA A 68 -0.14 8.59 2.99
C ALA A 68 -0.15 10.13 2.95
N ASN A 69 0.48 10.76 1.95
CA ASN A 69 0.62 12.22 1.83
C ASN A 69 -0.47 12.83 0.94
N CYS A 70 -1.62 12.17 0.81
CA CYS A 70 -2.69 12.70 -0.03
C CYS A 70 -3.34 13.92 0.66
N LYS A 71 -3.39 15.06 -0.05
CA LYS A 71 -4.03 16.31 0.41
C LYS A 71 -5.53 16.15 0.70
N VAL A 72 -6.16 15.09 0.17
CA VAL A 72 -7.60 14.82 0.32
C VAL A 72 -7.85 13.57 1.16
N HIS A 73 -8.90 13.61 1.97
CA HIS A 73 -9.37 12.46 2.74
C HIS A 73 -10.10 11.46 1.85
N CYS A 74 -9.30 10.63 1.17
CA CYS A 74 -9.82 9.59 0.30
C CYS A 74 -10.37 8.38 1.06
N TYR A 75 -9.70 7.93 2.13
CA TYR A 75 -10.07 6.70 2.83
C TYR A 75 -11.20 6.94 3.82
N LYS A 76 -12.16 6.02 3.88
CA LYS A 76 -13.10 5.92 5.01
C LYS A 76 -12.31 5.78 6.33
N PRO A 77 -12.77 6.37 7.44
CA PRO A 77 -12.05 6.35 8.71
C PRO A 77 -11.69 4.93 9.18
N GLU A 78 -12.63 3.99 9.09
CA GLU A 78 -12.42 2.57 9.44
C GLU A 78 -11.33 1.90 8.57
N MET A 79 -11.40 2.09 7.25
CA MET A 79 -10.41 1.53 6.31
C MET A 79 -9.04 2.18 6.47
N ARG A 80 -9.00 3.46 6.87
CA ARG A 80 -7.78 4.20 7.16
C ARG A 80 -7.07 3.63 8.39
N GLU A 81 -7.83 3.23 9.41
CA GLU A 81 -7.25 2.61 10.59
C GLU A 81 -6.68 1.22 10.27
N LYS A 82 -7.45 0.40 9.54
CA LYS A 82 -6.99 -0.92 9.05
C LYS A 82 -5.69 -0.82 8.26
N ILE A 83 -5.61 0.08 7.28
CA ILE A 83 -4.38 0.25 6.50
C ILE A 83 -3.24 0.81 7.34
N ARG A 84 -3.50 1.66 8.34
CA ARG A 84 -2.46 2.13 9.29
C ARG A 84 -1.85 0.98 10.08
N VAL A 85 -2.67 0.05 10.56
CA VAL A 85 -2.20 -1.15 11.28
C VAL A 85 -1.34 -2.01 10.36
N VAL A 86 -1.80 -2.27 9.14
CA VAL A 86 -1.02 -3.00 8.12
C VAL A 86 0.29 -2.28 7.81
N MET A 87 0.27 -0.95 7.64
CA MET A 87 1.46 -0.15 7.36
C MET A 87 2.47 -0.19 8.50
N ARG A 88 2.02 -0.11 9.76
CA ARG A 88 2.88 -0.20 10.94
C ARG A 88 3.52 -1.59 11.09
N PHE A 89 2.80 -2.64 10.70
CA PHE A 89 3.31 -4.01 10.79
C PHE A 89 4.20 -4.38 9.60
N SER A 90 3.71 -4.18 8.38
CA SER A 90 4.36 -4.60 7.14
C SER A 90 5.39 -3.58 6.63
N GLY A 91 5.27 -2.31 6.99
CA GLY A 91 6.20 -1.23 6.60
C GLY A 91 7.67 -1.55 6.92
N PRO A 92 8.05 -1.83 8.17
CA PRO A 92 9.43 -2.17 8.50
C PRO A 92 9.89 -3.52 7.92
N ARG A 93 8.95 -4.42 7.60
CA ARG A 93 9.26 -5.75 7.05
C ARG A 93 9.45 -5.73 5.53
N MET A 94 8.82 -4.79 4.83
CA MET A 94 9.06 -4.53 3.41
C MET A 94 10.43 -3.91 3.11
N LEU A 95 11.10 -3.30 4.09
CA LEU A 95 12.48 -2.82 3.95
C LEU A 95 13.42 -3.93 3.44
N LEU A 96 13.13 -5.19 3.77
CA LEU A 96 13.92 -6.36 3.37
C LEU A 96 13.68 -6.79 1.91
N TYR A 97 12.53 -6.44 1.32
CA TYR A 97 12.14 -6.86 -0.03
C TYR A 97 12.38 -5.76 -1.08
N HIS A 98 12.15 -4.49 -0.70
CA HIS A 98 12.38 -3.34 -1.58
C HIS A 98 13.15 -2.23 -0.84
N PRO A 99 14.46 -2.41 -0.59
CA PRO A 99 15.26 -1.51 0.25
C PRO A 99 15.26 -0.07 -0.26
N VAL A 100 15.27 0.16 -1.58
CA VAL A 100 15.28 1.52 -2.16
C VAL A 100 13.95 2.27 -1.94
N LEU A 101 12.81 1.58 -2.04
CA LEU A 101 11.48 2.17 -1.84
C LEU A 101 11.24 2.51 -0.38
N ALA A 102 11.74 1.67 0.51
CA ALA A 102 11.53 1.79 1.94
C ALA A 102 12.52 2.77 2.61
N VAL A 103 13.76 2.90 2.10
CA VAL A 103 14.66 4.01 2.47
C VAL A 103 14.09 5.34 2.01
N TRP A 104 13.50 5.43 0.81
CA TRP A 104 12.80 6.64 0.38
C TRP A 104 11.55 6.94 1.22
N HIS A 105 10.77 5.91 1.58
CA HIS A 105 9.60 6.03 2.46
C HIS A 105 9.99 6.48 3.89
N LEU A 106 11.11 5.97 4.42
CA LEU A 106 11.61 6.34 5.75
C LEU A 106 12.20 7.76 5.74
N VAL A 107 13.00 8.10 4.74
CA VAL A 107 13.58 9.45 4.59
C VAL A 107 12.47 10.49 4.40
N CYS A 108 11.45 10.24 3.57
CA CYS A 108 10.33 11.16 3.42
C CYS A 108 9.42 11.24 4.67
N SER A 109 9.17 10.14 5.39
CA SER A 109 8.37 10.18 6.63
C SER A 109 9.11 10.80 7.83
N VAL A 110 10.45 10.81 7.85
CA VAL A 110 11.25 11.41 8.92
C VAL A 110 11.58 12.88 8.66
N LYS A 111 11.64 13.33 7.40
CA LYS A 111 11.97 14.73 7.06
C LYS A 111 10.85 15.75 7.28
N GLU A 112 9.65 15.30 7.65
CA GLU A 112 8.49 16.16 7.95
C GLU A 112 8.00 15.97 9.40
N LYS A 113 8.93 15.69 10.33
CA LYS A 113 8.73 15.90 11.77
C LYS A 113 9.46 17.16 12.22
#